data_AF-A0A3N1Q7L5-F1
#
_entry.id   AF-A0A3N1Q7L5-F1
#
_cell.length_a   1.000
_cell.length_b   1.000
_cell.length_c   1.000
_cell.angle_alpha   90.00
_cell.angle_beta   90.00
_cell.angle_gamma   90.00
#
_symmetry.space_group_name_H-M   'P 1'
#
loop_
_entity.id
_entity.type
_entity.pdbx_description
1 polymer ?
#
loop_
_entity_poly.entity_id
_entity_poly.type
_entity_poly.pdbx_seq_one_letter_code
_entity_poly.pdbx_strand_id
1 'polypeptide(L)'
;MIRHMTRALCAASLVIAPVALAATPAHAVTTCQVNGVTVSSTNVVGTAGSDRITCGSLAPGDQVSGLGGADYISIGGSLGSGAVVRGGSGQDYVLVNGSVGSMAQVLGEADGDYIRTGTNLGIVNGGTGFDLCRVAGGNPPVNCEA
;
A
#
# COMPACT_ATOMS: atom_id res chain seq x y z
N MET A 1 61.55 60.14 -7.66
CA MET A 1 61.16 59.38 -8.88
C MET A 1 60.16 58.32 -8.46
N ILE A 2 58.97 58.39 -9.05
CA ILE A 2 57.72 57.70 -8.67
C ILE A 2 57.81 56.22 -9.08
N ARG A 3 57.47 55.29 -8.18
CA ARG A 3 57.30 53.86 -8.49
C ARG A 3 55.80 53.56 -8.57
N HIS A 4 55.33 53.19 -9.77
CA HIS A 4 53.96 52.75 -10.03
C HIS A 4 53.74 51.34 -9.48
N MET A 5 52.74 51.17 -8.61
CA MET A 5 52.23 49.87 -8.19
C MET A 5 51.01 49.51 -9.06
N THR A 6 51.19 48.57 -9.97
CA THR A 6 50.12 47.93 -10.75
C THR A 6 49.34 46.96 -9.86
N ARG A 7 48.05 47.23 -9.63
CA ARG A 7 47.13 46.30 -8.93
C ARG A 7 46.63 45.26 -9.94
N ALA A 8 46.93 43.98 -9.68
CA ALA A 8 46.39 42.85 -10.42
C ALA A 8 44.92 42.62 -10.02
N LEU A 9 43.99 42.64 -10.98
CA LEU A 9 42.63 42.15 -10.81
C LEU A 9 42.64 40.63 -10.98
N CYS A 10 42.39 39.88 -9.90
CA CYS A 10 42.06 38.46 -9.99
C CYS A 10 40.58 38.33 -10.39
N ALA A 11 40.32 37.88 -11.62
CA ALA A 11 39.00 37.48 -12.07
C ALA A 11 38.63 36.14 -11.41
N ALA A 12 37.66 36.16 -10.50
CA ALA A 12 37.10 34.95 -9.91
C ALA A 12 36.08 34.34 -10.89
N SER A 13 36.47 33.25 -11.56
CA SER A 13 35.57 32.48 -12.41
C SER A 13 34.57 31.70 -11.55
N LEU A 14 33.29 32.08 -11.64
CA LEU A 14 32.17 31.39 -10.99
C LEU A 14 31.80 30.14 -11.80
N VAL A 15 32.16 28.96 -11.31
CA VAL A 15 31.75 27.68 -11.89
C VAL A 15 30.34 27.34 -11.39
N ILE A 16 29.33 27.52 -12.25
CA ILE A 16 27.95 27.09 -11.98
C ILE A 16 27.87 25.62 -12.36
N ALA A 17 27.98 24.72 -11.38
CA ALA A 17 27.72 23.30 -11.58
C ALA A 17 26.20 23.05 -11.64
N PRO A 18 25.68 22.40 -12.69
CA PRO A 18 24.26 22.04 -12.74
C PRO A 18 23.95 20.96 -11.70
N VAL A 19 23.18 21.32 -10.68
CA VAL A 19 22.60 20.36 -9.74
C VAL A 19 21.47 19.66 -10.47
N ALA A 20 21.71 18.42 -10.93
CA ALA A 20 20.64 17.54 -11.37
C ALA A 20 19.85 17.08 -10.14
N LEU A 21 18.70 17.70 -9.88
CA LEU A 21 17.74 17.14 -8.92
C LEU A 21 17.17 15.87 -9.54
N ALA A 22 17.64 14.71 -9.06
CA ALA A 22 16.96 13.45 -9.31
C ALA A 22 15.57 13.54 -8.65
N ALA A 23 14.53 13.75 -9.45
CA ALA A 23 13.16 13.65 -8.96
C ALA A 23 12.95 12.21 -8.49
N THR A 24 12.88 12.01 -7.18
CA THR A 24 12.40 10.73 -6.65
C THR A 24 10.96 10.58 -7.13
N PRO A 25 10.57 9.41 -7.68
CA PRO A 25 9.18 9.18 -8.05
C PRO A 25 8.29 9.45 -6.83
N ALA A 26 7.31 10.33 -6.99
CA ALA A 26 6.29 10.55 -5.98
C ALA A 26 5.41 9.30 -5.93
N HIS A 27 5.76 8.35 -5.06
CA HIS A 27 4.89 7.24 -4.75
C HIS A 27 3.64 7.81 -4.07
N ALA A 28 2.47 7.57 -4.66
CA ALA A 28 1.20 8.00 -4.09
C ALA A 28 1.02 7.28 -2.75
N VAL A 29 1.06 8.03 -1.65
CA VAL A 29 0.86 7.48 -0.32
C VAL A 29 -0.60 7.05 -0.18
N THR A 30 -0.83 5.78 0.17
CA THR A 30 -2.15 5.29 0.54
C THR A 30 -2.71 6.12 1.70
N THR A 31 -3.97 6.53 1.56
CA THR A 31 -4.72 7.19 2.63
C THR A 31 -5.94 6.34 2.95
N CYS A 32 -6.05 5.98 4.23
CA CYS A 32 -7.13 5.17 4.79
C CYS A 32 -7.74 5.87 5.99
N GLN A 33 -8.90 5.40 6.44
CA GLN A 33 -9.41 5.62 7.78
C GLN A 33 -9.31 4.30 8.56
N VAL A 34 -8.73 4.36 9.75
CA VAL A 34 -8.72 3.27 10.73
C VAL A 34 -9.54 3.75 11.92
N ASN A 35 -10.70 3.12 12.17
CA ASN A 35 -11.63 3.52 13.23
C ASN A 35 -12.03 5.01 13.20
N GLY A 36 -12.17 5.56 11.99
CA GLY A 36 -12.51 6.97 11.75
C GLY A 36 -11.34 7.95 11.81
N VAL A 37 -10.12 7.48 12.12
CA VAL A 37 -8.90 8.30 12.10
C VAL A 37 -8.21 8.15 10.76
N THR A 38 -7.96 9.28 10.09
CA THR A 38 -7.22 9.28 8.82
C THR A 38 -5.75 8.91 9.05
N VAL A 39 -5.28 7.91 8.31
CA VAL A 39 -3.89 7.44 8.29
C VAL A 39 -3.38 7.53 6.85
N SER A 40 -2.27 8.25 6.64
CA SER A 40 -1.58 8.30 5.36
C SER A 40 -0.21 7.65 5.50
N SER A 41 -0.08 6.43 5.00
CA SER A 41 1.11 5.59 5.16
C SER A 41 1.15 4.54 4.05
N THR A 42 2.34 4.08 3.68
CA THR A 42 2.52 2.90 2.81
C THR A 42 2.28 1.59 3.57
N ASN A 43 2.25 1.64 4.89
CA ASN A 43 1.89 0.53 5.78
C ASN A 43 0.82 1.01 6.77
N VAL A 44 -0.43 0.66 6.50
CA VAL A 44 -1.59 0.98 7.34
C VAL A 44 -1.88 -0.24 8.21
N VAL A 45 -1.93 -0.02 9.51
CA VAL A 45 -2.04 -1.10 10.50
C VAL A 45 -3.19 -0.79 11.44
N GLY A 46 -4.03 -1.78 11.69
CA GLY A 46 -5.05 -1.79 12.73
C GLY A 46 -4.47 -1.93 14.13
N THR A 47 -5.26 -2.49 15.02
CA THR A 47 -4.98 -2.75 16.42
C THR A 47 -5.11 -4.25 16.68
N ALA A 48 -4.96 -4.69 17.94
CA ALA A 48 -5.14 -6.10 18.28
C ALA A 48 -6.61 -6.50 18.51
N GLY A 49 -7.55 -5.58 18.32
CA GLY A 49 -8.99 -5.86 18.39
C GLY A 49 -9.71 -5.32 17.17
N SER A 50 -11.01 -5.61 17.07
CA SER A 50 -11.83 -5.30 15.89
C SER A 50 -11.71 -3.86 15.39
N ASP A 51 -11.27 -3.75 14.15
CA ASP A 51 -11.08 -2.50 13.44
C ASP A 51 -12.05 -2.35 12.27
N ARG A 52 -12.35 -1.10 11.95
CA ARG A 52 -12.96 -0.71 10.69
C ARG A 52 -11.95 0.08 9.87
N ILE A 53 -11.41 -0.55 8.83
CA ILE A 53 -10.42 0.03 7.94
C ILE A 53 -11.06 0.31 6.58
N THR A 54 -10.95 1.54 6.09
CA THR A 54 -11.46 1.92 4.77
C THR A 54 -10.42 2.72 4.00
N CYS A 55 -10.07 2.26 2.81
CA CYS A 55 -9.08 2.87 1.94
C CYS A 55 -9.65 3.16 0.54
N GLY A 56 -8.97 4.02 -0.22
CA GLY A 56 -9.20 4.18 -1.66
C GLY A 56 -8.63 3.01 -2.47
N SER A 57 -7.86 3.32 -3.52
CA SER A 57 -6.96 2.35 -4.16
C SER A 57 -5.66 2.25 -3.34
N LEU A 58 -5.02 1.08 -3.36
CA LEU A 58 -3.67 0.93 -2.80
C LEU A 58 -2.62 1.11 -3.90
N ALA A 59 -1.58 1.88 -3.62
CA ALA A 59 -0.46 2.02 -4.54
C ALA A 59 0.36 0.71 -4.59
N PRO A 60 1.19 0.50 -5.65
CA PRO A 60 2.04 -0.68 -5.73
C PRO A 60 2.94 -0.84 -4.50
N GLY A 61 2.92 -2.03 -3.89
CA GLY A 61 3.72 -2.37 -2.71
C GLY A 61 3.16 -1.89 -1.36
N ASP A 62 2.07 -1.10 -1.35
CA ASP A 62 1.46 -0.64 -0.10
C ASP A 62 0.76 -1.80 0.64
N GLN A 63 0.69 -1.68 1.96
CA GLN A 63 0.17 -2.72 2.83
C GLN A 63 -0.94 -2.20 3.76
N VAL A 64 -1.96 -3.03 3.96
CA VAL A 64 -3.03 -2.83 4.94
C VAL A 64 -3.15 -4.11 5.76
N SER A 65 -3.18 -3.99 7.09
CA SER A 65 -3.32 -5.14 7.99
C SER A 65 -4.34 -4.84 9.09
N GLY A 66 -5.28 -5.75 9.32
CA GLY A 66 -6.16 -5.74 10.49
C GLY A 66 -5.44 -6.11 11.79
N LEU A 67 -4.53 -7.09 11.69
CA LEU A 67 -3.76 -7.71 12.79
C LEU A 67 -4.57 -8.71 13.60
N GLY A 68 -5.41 -8.27 14.52
CA GLY A 68 -6.10 -9.16 15.43
C GLY A 68 -7.49 -8.67 15.78
N GLY A 69 -8.41 -9.60 16.02
CA GLY A 69 -9.82 -9.29 16.23
C GLY A 69 -10.62 -9.55 14.96
N ALA A 70 -11.93 -9.29 15.02
CA ALA A 70 -12.77 -9.43 13.83
C ALA A 70 -12.83 -8.08 13.11
N ASP A 71 -12.12 -7.95 12.00
CA ASP A 71 -11.90 -6.70 11.29
C ASP A 71 -12.83 -6.55 10.08
N TYR A 72 -13.19 -5.30 9.77
CA TYR A 72 -13.86 -4.95 8.52
C TYR A 72 -12.92 -4.09 7.67
N ILE A 73 -12.39 -4.66 6.60
CA ILE A 73 -11.42 -4.02 5.71
C ILE A 73 -12.07 -3.78 4.34
N SER A 74 -12.22 -2.52 3.95
CA SER A 74 -12.82 -2.13 2.67
C SER A 74 -11.88 -1.28 1.83
N ILE A 75 -11.43 -1.84 0.71
CA ILE A 75 -10.65 -1.15 -0.32
C ILE A 75 -11.61 -0.72 -1.43
N GLY A 76 -11.82 0.60 -1.54
CA GLY A 76 -12.75 1.17 -2.51
C GLY A 76 -12.28 1.04 -3.96
N GLY A 77 -10.98 0.88 -4.18
CA GLY A 77 -10.36 0.80 -5.51
C GLY A 77 -9.62 -0.51 -5.76
N SER A 78 -8.66 -0.46 -6.70
CA SER A 78 -7.81 -1.60 -7.05
C SER A 78 -6.55 -1.65 -6.17
N LEU A 79 -6.00 -2.85 -6.04
CA LEU A 79 -4.68 -3.07 -5.47
C LEU A 79 -3.61 -2.92 -6.56
N GLY A 80 -2.67 -2.00 -6.36
CA GLY A 80 -1.48 -1.89 -7.20
C GLY A 80 -0.63 -3.16 -7.17
N SER A 81 0.29 -3.30 -8.12
CA SER A 81 1.16 -4.49 -8.19
C SER A 81 1.93 -4.69 -6.88
N GLY A 82 1.90 -5.90 -6.31
CA GLY A 82 2.58 -6.21 -5.06
C GLY A 82 1.98 -5.59 -3.80
N ALA A 83 0.84 -4.88 -3.89
CA ALA A 83 0.13 -4.40 -2.70
C ALA A 83 -0.47 -5.58 -1.91
N VAL A 84 -0.57 -5.45 -0.59
CA VAL A 84 -1.02 -6.54 0.28
C VAL A 84 -2.11 -6.07 1.23
N VAL A 85 -3.18 -6.84 1.33
CA VAL A 85 -4.23 -6.70 2.34
C VAL A 85 -4.25 -7.97 3.18
N ARG A 86 -4.17 -7.83 4.50
CA ARG A 86 -4.22 -8.93 5.47
C ARG A 86 -5.37 -8.70 6.44
N GLY A 87 -6.22 -9.71 6.64
CA GLY A 87 -7.13 -9.76 7.77
C GLY A 87 -6.32 -9.86 9.06
N GLY A 88 -5.71 -11.01 9.26
CA GLY A 88 -4.84 -11.28 10.39
C GLY A 88 -5.38 -12.47 11.18
N SER A 89 -5.59 -12.28 12.47
CA SER A 89 -6.22 -13.30 13.32
C SER A 89 -7.61 -12.85 13.72
N GLY A 90 -8.58 -13.76 13.69
CA GLY A 90 -9.98 -13.46 13.94
C GLY A 90 -10.81 -13.58 12.67
N GLN A 91 -12.12 -13.41 12.79
CA GLN A 91 -13.03 -13.58 11.65
C GLN A 91 -13.16 -12.27 10.91
N ASP A 92 -12.46 -12.13 9.80
CA ASP A 92 -12.35 -10.87 9.08
C ASP A 92 -13.30 -10.78 7.89
N TYR A 93 -13.71 -9.56 7.58
CA TYR A 93 -14.49 -9.24 6.39
C TYR A 93 -13.68 -8.31 5.48
N VAL A 94 -13.14 -8.87 4.40
CA VAL A 94 -12.27 -8.18 3.47
C VAL A 94 -12.97 -7.96 2.14
N LEU A 95 -13.18 -6.69 1.78
CA LEU A 95 -13.82 -6.27 0.53
C LEU A 95 -12.85 -5.45 -0.32
N VAL A 96 -12.55 -5.92 -1.53
CA VAL A 96 -11.82 -5.17 -2.56
C VAL A 96 -12.74 -4.94 -3.75
N ASN A 97 -13.24 -3.71 -3.90
CA ASN A 97 -14.19 -3.39 -4.97
C ASN A 97 -13.53 -3.38 -6.37
N GLY A 98 -12.23 -3.10 -6.44
CA GLY A 98 -11.45 -3.13 -7.68
C GLY A 98 -10.79 -4.48 -7.95
N SER A 99 -9.78 -4.44 -8.82
CA SER A 99 -8.97 -5.61 -9.16
C SER A 99 -7.85 -5.84 -8.14
N VAL A 100 -7.54 -7.10 -7.86
CA VAL A 100 -6.29 -7.50 -7.20
C VAL A 100 -5.21 -7.53 -8.29
N GLY A 101 -4.27 -6.58 -8.25
CA GLY A 101 -3.22 -6.45 -9.27
C GLY A 101 -2.26 -7.64 -9.32
N SER A 102 -1.40 -7.66 -10.34
CA SER A 102 -0.33 -8.68 -10.44
C SER A 102 0.55 -8.67 -9.19
N MET A 103 0.91 -9.84 -8.68
CA MET A 103 1.68 -9.99 -7.42
C MET A 103 1.03 -9.40 -6.17
N ALA A 104 -0.14 -8.75 -6.29
CA ALA A 104 -0.89 -8.26 -5.14
C ALA A 104 -1.57 -9.44 -4.42
N GLN A 105 -1.85 -9.24 -3.14
CA GLN A 105 -2.36 -10.31 -2.28
C GLN A 105 -3.50 -9.80 -1.41
N VAL A 106 -4.53 -10.63 -1.30
CA VAL A 106 -5.57 -10.51 -0.27
C VAL A 106 -5.52 -11.79 0.54
N LEU A 107 -5.17 -11.67 1.82
CA LEU A 107 -4.93 -12.78 2.74
C LEU A 107 -5.90 -12.65 3.90
N GLY A 108 -6.69 -13.68 4.17
CA GLY A 108 -7.47 -13.78 5.42
C GLY A 108 -6.54 -14.07 6.61
N GLU A 109 -5.65 -15.05 6.40
CA GLU A 109 -4.65 -15.57 7.34
C GLU A 109 -5.20 -16.63 8.29
N ALA A 110 -5.64 -16.28 9.50
CA ALA A 110 -6.07 -17.26 10.50
C ALA A 110 -7.53 -17.06 10.92
N ASP A 111 -8.20 -18.17 11.27
CA ASP A 111 -9.62 -18.23 11.59
C ASP A 111 -10.50 -18.13 10.33
N GLY A 112 -11.80 -17.85 10.48
CA GLY A 112 -12.74 -17.95 9.38
C GLY A 112 -13.06 -16.61 8.75
N ASP A 113 -12.65 -16.42 7.50
CA ASP A 113 -12.74 -15.13 6.82
C ASP A 113 -13.79 -15.07 5.73
N TYR A 114 -14.32 -13.87 5.49
CA TYR A 114 -15.08 -13.58 4.29
C TYR A 114 -14.29 -12.63 3.40
N ILE A 115 -13.91 -13.11 2.22
CA ILE A 115 -13.14 -12.34 1.26
C ILE A 115 -13.94 -12.15 -0.02
N ARG A 116 -14.15 -10.90 -0.43
CA ARG A 116 -14.76 -10.59 -1.72
C ARG A 116 -13.91 -9.61 -2.50
N THR A 117 -13.59 -9.96 -3.75
CA THR A 117 -12.80 -9.11 -4.63
C THR A 117 -13.45 -8.95 -6.00
N GLY A 118 -13.03 -7.92 -6.74
CA GLY A 118 -13.21 -7.87 -8.20
C GLY A 118 -12.34 -8.91 -8.91
N THR A 119 -11.85 -8.56 -10.11
CA THR A 119 -10.96 -9.45 -10.89
C THR A 119 -9.65 -9.70 -10.14
N ASN A 120 -9.32 -10.97 -9.94
CA ASN A 120 -8.09 -11.38 -9.29
C ASN A 120 -6.99 -11.67 -10.32
N LEU A 121 -5.97 -10.81 -10.41
CA LEU A 121 -4.75 -11.05 -11.20
C LEU A 121 -3.55 -11.43 -10.31
N GLY A 122 -3.76 -11.47 -8.99
CA GLY A 122 -2.77 -11.81 -7.99
C GLY A 122 -3.19 -13.06 -7.22
N ILE A 123 -3.13 -12.97 -5.90
CA ILE A 123 -3.49 -14.04 -4.98
C ILE A 123 -4.65 -13.56 -4.09
N VAL A 124 -5.68 -14.40 -3.98
CA VAL A 124 -6.71 -14.31 -2.94
C VAL A 124 -6.64 -15.63 -2.19
N ASN A 125 -6.30 -15.57 -0.91
CA ASN A 125 -6.04 -16.72 -0.07
C ASN A 125 -6.80 -16.56 1.25
N GLY A 126 -7.73 -17.45 1.56
CA GLY A 126 -8.44 -17.46 2.84
C GLY A 126 -7.45 -17.68 3.97
N GLY A 127 -6.79 -18.84 3.96
CA GLY A 127 -5.67 -19.11 4.85
C GLY A 127 -5.91 -20.40 5.60
N THR A 128 -5.85 -20.35 6.93
CA THR A 128 -6.23 -21.47 7.80
C THR A 128 -7.54 -21.15 8.50
N GLY A 129 -8.50 -22.05 8.43
CA GLY A 129 -9.81 -21.87 9.05
C GLY A 129 -10.90 -22.29 8.09
N PHE A 130 -12.07 -21.67 8.21
CA PHE A 130 -13.17 -21.85 7.25
C PHE A 130 -13.45 -20.50 6.60
N ASP A 131 -13.05 -20.35 5.35
CA ASP A 131 -12.98 -19.12 4.59
C ASP A 131 -13.95 -19.15 3.41
N LEU A 132 -14.76 -18.10 3.28
CA LEU A 132 -15.62 -17.90 2.11
C LEU A 132 -15.04 -16.82 1.19
N CYS A 133 -14.43 -17.24 0.09
CA CYS A 133 -13.84 -16.33 -0.88
C CYS A 133 -14.66 -16.25 -2.17
N ARG A 134 -14.97 -15.03 -2.60
CA ARG A 134 -15.66 -14.75 -3.85
C ARG A 134 -14.89 -13.76 -4.70
N VAL A 135 -14.27 -14.27 -5.75
CA VAL A 135 -13.61 -13.43 -6.78
C VAL A 135 -14.55 -13.26 -7.96
N ALA A 136 -14.64 -12.06 -8.52
CA ALA A 136 -15.52 -11.81 -9.68
C ALA A 136 -15.00 -12.45 -10.98
N GLY A 137 -13.71 -12.75 -11.06
CA GLY A 137 -13.06 -13.39 -12.19
C GLY A 137 -11.54 -13.41 -12.05
N GLY A 138 -10.83 -13.95 -13.04
CA GLY A 138 -9.38 -14.09 -13.02
C GLY A 138 -8.91 -15.38 -12.32
N ASN A 139 -7.81 -15.29 -11.58
CA ASN A 139 -7.26 -16.41 -10.83
C ASN A 139 -8.27 -16.88 -9.75
N PRO A 140 -8.54 -18.19 -9.64
CA PRO A 140 -9.39 -18.71 -8.56
C PRO A 140 -8.75 -18.42 -7.18
N PRO A 141 -9.56 -18.21 -6.13
CA PRO A 141 -9.04 -18.09 -4.78
C PRO A 141 -8.50 -19.46 -4.31
N VAL A 142 -7.61 -19.44 -3.33
CA VAL A 142 -7.00 -20.64 -2.72
C VAL A 142 -7.31 -20.69 -1.23
N ASN A 143 -7.33 -21.89 -0.66
CA ASN A 143 -7.69 -22.13 0.74
C ASN A 143 -9.01 -21.44 1.13
N CYS A 144 -10.05 -21.70 0.34
CA CYS A 144 -11.40 -21.22 0.62
C CYS A 144 -12.39 -22.34 0.33
N GLU A 145 -13.42 -22.43 1.16
CA GLU A 145 -14.47 -23.42 1.09
C GLU A 145 -15.54 -23.02 0.07
N ALA A 146 -16.19 -24.06 -0.48
CA ALA A 146 -17.16 -23.96 -1.56
C ALA A 146 -18.60 -23.74 -1.07
#